data_AF-A0A0W7YCK9-F1
#
_entry.id   AF-A0A0W7YCK9-F1
#
_cell.length_a   1.000
_cell.length_b   1.000
_cell.length_c   1.000
_cell.angle_alpha   90.00
_cell.angle_beta   90.00
_cell.angle_gamma   90.00
#
_symmetry.space_group_name_H-M   'P 1'
#
loop_
_entity.id
_entity.type
_entity.pdbx_description
1 polymer ?
#
loop_
_entity_poly.entity_id
_entity_poly.type
_entity_poly.pdbx_seq_one_letter_code
_entity_poly.pdbx_strand_id
1 'polypeptide(L)' 'MTVQLKEFRKETKLTQQEMAKNIGVSLSMYEKVERGYIKASRGFIESMKRKYPHIDIDYIFFNF' A
#
# COMPACT_ATOMS: atom_id res chain seq x y z
N MET A 1 6.94 1.56 -10.40
CA MET A 1 7.67 1.08 -9.21
C MET A 1 7.23 1.93 -8.02
N THR A 2 6.43 1.39 -7.10
CA THR A 2 6.04 2.03 -5.83
C THR A 2 6.97 1.49 -4.73
N VAL A 3 8.26 1.84 -4.85
CA VAL A 3 9.31 1.37 -3.94
C VAL A 3 8.94 1.66 -2.49
N GLN A 4 8.35 2.83 -2.26
CA GLN A 4 7.90 3.34 -0.96
C GLN A 4 6.84 2.44 -0.31
N LEU A 5 5.87 1.93 -1.08
CA LEU A 5 4.84 1.02 -0.53
C LEU A 5 5.48 -0.30 -0.07
N LYS A 6 6.43 -0.82 -0.84
CA LYS A 6 7.16 -2.04 -0.50
C LYS A 6 8.05 -1.85 0.73
N GLU A 7 8.71 -0.70 0.85
CA GLU A 7 9.54 -0.34 2.00
C GLU A 7 8.69 -0.21 3.26
N PHE A 8 7.59 0.54 3.19
CA PHE A 8 6.62 0.65 4.28
C PHE A 8 6.13 -0.73 4.76
N ARG A 9 5.77 -1.61 3.82
CA ARG A 9 5.37 -2.99 4.19
C ARG A 9 6.49 -3.76 4.89
N LYS A 10 7.74 -3.60 4.45
CA LYS A 10 8.89 -4.27 5.09
C LYS A 10 9.15 -3.71 6.49
N GLU A 11 9.01 -2.41 6.70
CA GLU A 11 9.15 -1.77 8.03
C GLU A 11 8.10 -2.30 9.01
N THR A 12 6.87 -2.52 8.55
CA THR A 12 5.81 -3.16 9.34
C THR A 12 6.00 -4.67 9.54
N LYS A 13 7.04 -5.28 8.94
CA LYS A 13 7.36 -6.71 8.98
C LYS A 13 6.22 -7.61 8.50
N LEU A 14 5.36 -7.11 7.62
CA LEU A 14 4.24 -7.88 7.06
C LEU A 14 4.60 -8.48 5.70
N THR A 15 4.08 -9.68 5.44
CA THR A 15 3.99 -10.22 4.07
C THR A 15 2.99 -9.43 3.23
N GLN A 16 3.02 -9.60 1.91
CA GLN A 16 2.03 -8.96 1.02
C GLN A 16 0.61 -9.42 1.34
N GLN A 17 0.43 -10.70 1.70
CA GLN A 17 -0.86 -11.26 2.09
C GLN A 17 -1.37 -10.69 3.41
N GLU A 18 -0.51 -10.57 4.42
CA GLU A 18 -0.89 -9.96 5.69
C GLU A 18 -1.23 -8.50 5.53
N MET A 19 -0.45 -7.73 4.76
CA MET A 19 -0.74 -6.33 4.49
C MET A 19 -2.07 -6.16 3.75
N ALA A 20 -2.31 -6.98 2.71
CA ALA A 20 -3.58 -6.96 1.97
C ALA A 20 -4.78 -7.21 2.90
N LYS A 21 -4.69 -8.22 3.76
CA LYS A 21 -5.71 -8.53 4.78
C LYS A 21 -5.87 -7.37 5.78
N ASN A 22 -4.76 -6.77 6.20
CA ASN A 22 -4.72 -5.70 7.20
C ASN A 22 -5.45 -4.43 6.72
N ILE A 23 -5.35 -4.11 5.42
CA ILE A 23 -6.03 -2.95 4.80
C ILE A 23 -7.33 -3.33 4.08
N GLY A 24 -7.76 -4.59 4.14
CA GLY A 24 -9.05 -5.05 3.60
C GLY A 24 -9.13 -5.09 2.06
N VAL A 25 -8.02 -5.44 1.38
CA VAL A 25 -7.99 -5.63 -0.08
C VAL A 25 -7.58 -7.05 -0.45
N SER A 26 -7.82 -7.45 -1.71
CA SER A 26 -7.32 -8.74 -2.19
C SER A 26 -5.81 -8.73 -2.35
N LEU A 27 -5.17 -9.89 -2.16
CA LEU A 27 -3.73 -10.07 -2.37
C LEU A 27 -3.33 -9.63 -3.79
N SER A 28 -4.06 -10.06 -4.81
CA SER A 28 -3.76 -9.72 -6.20
C SER A 28 -3.79 -8.21 -6.46
N MET A 29 -4.75 -7.48 -5.86
CA MET A 29 -4.79 -6.02 -5.93
C MET A 29 -3.54 -5.42 -5.29
N TYR A 30 -3.22 -5.84 -4.07
CA TYR A 30 -2.06 -5.35 -3.32
C TYR A 30 -0.76 -5.57 -4.08
N GLU A 31 -0.52 -6.78 -4.61
CA GLU A 31 0.68 -7.10 -5.38
C GLU A 31 0.79 -6.25 -6.65
N LYS A 32 -0.31 -6.05 -7.38
CA LYS A 32 -0.30 -5.23 -8.59
C LYS A 32 0.01 -3.76 -8.28
N VAL A 33 -0.50 -3.24 -7.17
CA VAL A 33 -0.20 -1.87 -6.72
C VAL A 33 1.25 -1.75 -6.26
N GLU A 34 1.75 -2.66 -5.40
CA GLU A 34 3.13 -2.63 -4.87
C GLU A 34 4.20 -2.84 -5.97
N ARG A 35 3.89 -3.66 -6.99
CA ARG A 35 4.78 -3.85 -8.14
C ARG A 35 4.65 -2.71 -9.16
N GLY A 36 3.63 -1.86 -9.03
CA GLY A 36 3.36 -0.74 -9.94
C GLY A 36 2.73 -1.15 -11.28
N TYR A 37 2.11 -2.33 -11.36
CA TYR A 37 1.34 -2.77 -12.53
C TYR A 37 0.03 -1.99 -12.67
N ILE A 38 -0.55 -1.54 -11.56
CA ILE A 38 -1.75 -0.69 -11.53
C ILE A 38 -1.55 0.46 -10.54
N LYS A 39 -2.24 1.58 -10.77
CA LYS A 39 -2.31 2.67 -9.79
C LYS A 39 -3.19 2.28 -8.61
N ALA A 40 -2.86 2.79 -7.42
CA ALA A 40 -3.72 2.65 -6.26
C ALA A 40 -5.06 3.35 -6.51
N SER A 41 -6.17 2.65 -6.29
CA SER A 41 -7.49 3.26 -6.37
C SER A 41 -7.74 4.15 -5.16
N ARG A 42 -8.73 5.04 -5.24
CA ARG A 42 -9.16 5.87 -4.10
C ARG A 42 -9.48 5.01 -2.88
N GLY A 43 -10.20 3.90 -3.05
CA GLY A 43 -10.51 2.98 -1.95
C GLY A 43 -9.26 2.35 -1.32
N PHE A 44 -8.25 2.00 -2.11
CA PHE A 44 -6.97 1.51 -1.61
C PHE A 44 -6.28 2.56 -0.73
N ILE A 45 -6.22 3.80 -1.20
CA ILE A 45 -5.60 4.91 -0.48
C ILE A 45 -6.39 5.23 0.81
N GLU A 46 -7.72 5.24 0.76
CA GLU A 46 -8.56 5.44 1.94
C GLU A 46 -8.40 4.33 2.98
N SER A 47 -8.27 3.07 2.55
CA SER A 47 -7.95 1.96 3.44
C SER A 47 -6.59 2.13 4.11
N MET A 48 -5.56 2.54 3.35
CA MET A 48 -4.23 2.83 3.91
C MET A 48 -4.30 3.98 4.92
N LYS A 49 -4.94 5.10 4.59
CA LYS A 49 -5.13 6.26 5.49
C LYS A 49 -5.84 5.88 6.79
N ARG A 50 -6.89 5.07 6.69
CA ARG A 50 -7.66 4.62 7.85
C ARG A 50 -6.84 3.72 8.78
N LYS A 51 -6.02 2.84 8.19
CA LYS A 51 -5.26 1.86 8.97
C LYS A 51 -3.96 2.43 9.52
N TYR A 52 -3.37 3.38 8.81
CA TYR A 52 -2.09 4.00 9.12
C TYR A 52 -2.23 5.53 9.00
N PRO A 53 -2.92 6.20 9.93
CA PRO A 53 -3.21 7.63 9.81
C PRO A 53 -1.97 8.53 9.93
N HIS A 54 -0.84 7.99 10.37
CA HIS A 54 0.42 8.71 10.59
C HIS A 54 1.38 8.65 9.39
N ILE A 55 1.04 7.93 8.33
CA ILE A 55 1.93 7.80 7.16
C ILE A 55 1.68 8.93 6.17
N ASP A 56 2.76 9.36 5.52
CA ASP A 56 2.68 10.27 4.40
C ASP A 56 2.25 9.49 3.13
N ILE A 57 0.96 9.60 2.80
CA ILE A 57 0.39 8.96 1.61
C ILE A 57 0.95 9.57 0.33
N ASP A 58 1.28 10.86 0.34
CA ASP A 58 1.77 11.56 -0.83
C ASP A 58 3.19 11.09 -1.15
N TYR A 59 4.01 10.89 -0.12
CA TYR A 59 5.30 10.21 -0.24
C TYR A 59 5.16 8.79 -0.81
N ILE A 60 4.17 8.01 -0.38
CA ILE A 60 4.01 6.61 -0.80
C ILE A 60 3.52 6.48 -2.25
N PHE A 61 2.59 7.33 -2.69
CA PHE A 61 1.86 7.15 -3.95
C PHE A 61 2.07 8.25 -4.99
N PHE A 62 2.52 9.44 -4.60
CA PHE A 62 2.49 10.63 -5.45
C PHE A 62 3.84 11.28 -5.73
N ASN A 63 4.96 10.70 -5.25
CA ASN A 63 6.36 10.98 -5.60
C ASN A 63 6.52 12.20 -6.56
N PHE A 64 6.63 13.40 -5.98
CA PHE A 64 6.91 14.64 -6.72
C PHE A 64 8.39 14.69 -7.12
#